data_AF-A0A661N4Y4-F1
#
_entry.id   AF-A0A661N4Y4-F1
#
_cell.length_a   1.000
_cell.length_b   1.000
_cell.length_c   1.000
_cell.angle_alpha   90.00
_cell.angle_beta   90.00
_cell.angle_gamma   90.00
#
_symmetry.space_group_name_H-M   'P 1'
#
loop_
_entity.id
_entity.type
_entity.pdbx_description
1 polymer ?
#
loop_
_entity_poly.entity_id
_entity_poly.type
_entity_poly.pdbx_seq_one_letter_code
_entity_poly.pdbx_strand_id
1 'polypeptide(L)'
;PFAADSMLGILAAIIGQDPIPPSELWPDVPPALDDIVLMALSRSVDDRYQSADEMREALEAIDGSLSVELRRSAWFSNVVPIQQTLKAS
;
A
#
# COMPACT_ATOMS: atom_id res chain seq x y z
N PRO A 1 3.19 3.06 -2.41
CA PRO A 1 3.31 2.49 -3.77
C PRO A 1 3.88 3.45 -4.82
N PHE A 2 3.55 4.75 -4.81
CA PHE A 2 4.03 5.70 -5.81
C PHE A 2 5.12 6.61 -5.23
N ALA A 3 6.23 6.79 -5.96
CA ALA A 3 7.36 7.64 -5.56
C ALA A 3 7.81 8.50 -6.75
N ALA A 4 8.02 9.79 -6.52
CA ALA A 4 8.60 10.71 -7.49
C ALA A 4 9.17 11.95 -6.78
N ASP A 5 10.09 12.65 -7.44
CA ASP A 5 10.80 13.82 -6.88
C ASP A 5 9.94 15.11 -6.87
N SER A 6 8.67 15.03 -7.27
CA SER A 6 7.76 16.18 -7.28
C SER A 6 6.30 15.75 -7.14
N MET A 7 5.45 16.67 -6.66
CA MET A 7 4.00 16.45 -6.55
C MET A 7 3.38 16.06 -7.90
N LEU A 8 3.77 16.73 -8.98
CA LEU A 8 3.28 16.42 -10.33
C LEU A 8 3.71 15.01 -10.75
N GLY A 9 4.93 14.60 -10.42
CA GLY A 9 5.42 13.24 -10.65
C GLY A 9 4.63 12.18 -9.87
N ILE A 10 4.26 12.45 -8.62
CA ILE A 10 3.44 11.55 -7.80
C ILE A 10 2.05 11.40 -8.44
N LEU A 11 1.42 12.50 -8.85
CA LEU A 11 0.11 12.46 -9.53
C LEU A 11 0.19 11.69 -10.84
N ALA A 12 1.23 11.91 -11.64
CA ALA A 12 1.45 11.16 -12.87
C ALA A 12 1.59 9.66 -12.60
N ALA A 13 2.32 9.27 -11.54
CA ALA A 13 2.47 7.88 -11.14
C ALA A 13 1.13 7.27 -10.69
N ILE A 14 0.34 7.97 -9.88
CA ILE A 14 -1.00 7.52 -9.48
C ILE A 14 -1.89 7.28 -10.70
N ILE A 15 -1.84 8.17 -11.69
CA ILE A 15 -2.70 8.11 -12.89
C ILE A 15 -2.24 7.03 -13.88
N GLY A 16 -0.94 6.82 -14.02
CA GLY A 16 -0.39 6.05 -15.15
C GLY A 16 0.41 4.80 -14.80
N GLN A 17 0.76 4.59 -13.54
CA GLN A 17 1.53 3.42 -13.11
C GLN A 17 0.65 2.47 -12.31
N ASP A 18 0.89 1.18 -12.49
CA ASP A 18 0.26 0.18 -11.66
C ASP A 18 1.04 0.06 -10.35
N PRO A 19 0.35 -0.15 -9.21
CA PRO A 19 1.00 -0.26 -7.92
C PRO A 19 1.90 -1.51 -7.87
N ILE A 20 3.07 -1.35 -7.28
CA ILE A 20 3.99 -2.46 -7.01
C ILE A 20 3.38 -3.36 -5.93
N PRO A 21 3.36 -4.70 -6.10
CA PRO A 21 2.91 -5.63 -5.08
C PRO A 21 3.68 -5.43 -3.76
N PRO A 22 3.01 -5.37 -2.60
CA PRO A 22 3.65 -5.22 -1.30
C PRO A 22 4.77 -6.23 -1.02
N SER A 23 4.61 -7.49 -1.42
CA SER A 23 5.62 -8.53 -1.21
C SER A 23 6.94 -8.28 -1.95
N GLU A 24 6.92 -7.53 -3.06
CA GLU A 24 8.13 -7.12 -3.78
C GLU A 24 8.91 -6.02 -3.06
N LEU A 25 8.22 -5.19 -2.29
CA LEU A 25 8.84 -4.13 -1.49
C LEU A 25 9.32 -4.64 -0.13
N TRP A 26 8.58 -5.61 0.44
CA TRP A 26 8.75 -6.06 1.81
C TRP A 26 8.67 -7.59 1.90
N PRO A 27 9.81 -8.27 2.10
CA PRO A 27 9.88 -9.73 2.17
C PRO A 27 9.05 -10.36 3.30
N ASP A 28 8.75 -9.60 4.36
CA ASP A 28 7.96 -10.06 5.50
C ASP A 28 6.44 -10.04 5.20
N VAL A 29 6.03 -9.46 4.06
CA VAL A 29 4.63 -9.44 3.63
C VAL A 29 4.30 -10.73 2.88
N PRO A 30 3.29 -11.51 3.32
CA PRO A 30 2.87 -12.71 2.61
C PRO A 30 2.40 -12.36 1.19
N PRO A 31 2.81 -13.11 0.16
CA PRO A 31 2.33 -12.89 -1.22
C PRO A 31 0.81 -12.98 -1.35
N ALA A 32 0.14 -13.75 -0.50
CA ALA A 32 -1.32 -13.83 -0.45
C ALA A 32 -1.99 -12.46 -0.19
N LEU A 33 -1.28 -11.50 0.41
CA LEU A 33 -1.79 -10.15 0.65
C LEU A 33 -1.76 -9.28 -0.62
N ASP A 34 -0.95 -9.63 -1.62
CA ASP A 34 -0.78 -8.81 -2.82
C ASP A 34 -2.11 -8.68 -3.58
N ASP A 35 -2.82 -9.77 -3.79
CA ASP A 35 -4.08 -9.77 -4.54
C ASP A 35 -5.13 -8.84 -3.90
N ILE A 36 -5.25 -8.85 -2.57
CA ILE A 36 -6.15 -7.98 -1.83
C ILE A 36 -5.75 -6.52 -2.01
N VAL A 37 -4.46 -6.21 -1.89
CA VAL A 37 -3.96 -4.83 -1.98
C VAL A 37 -4.08 -4.30 -3.41
N LEU A 38 -3.75 -5.10 -4.41
CA LEU A 38 -3.84 -4.72 -5.82
C LEU A 38 -5.30 -4.50 -6.25
N MET A 39 -6.23 -5.34 -5.78
CA MET A 39 -7.67 -5.16 -6.01
C MET A 39 -8.20 -3.88 -5.33
N ALA A 40 -7.79 -3.60 -4.09
CA ALA A 40 -8.16 -2.36 -3.41
C ALA A 40 -7.64 -1.10 -4.12
N LEU A 41 -6.52 -1.22 -4.86
CA LEU A 41 -5.89 -0.14 -5.61
C LEU A 41 -6.31 -0.08 -7.09
N SER A 42 -7.27 -0.90 -7.53
CA SER A 42 -7.73 -0.90 -8.93
C SER A 42 -8.21 0.48 -9.38
N ARG A 43 -7.96 0.82 -10.65
CA ARG A 43 -8.33 2.13 -11.21
C ARG A 43 -9.84 2.34 -11.23
N SER A 44 -10.57 1.35 -11.73
CA SER A 44 -12.04 1.36 -11.67
C SER A 44 -12.50 1.10 -10.25
N VAL A 45 -13.56 1.77 -9.84
CA VAL A 45 -14.22 1.48 -8.55
C VAL A 45 -14.97 0.14 -8.61
N ASP A 46 -15.49 -0.22 -9.78
CA ASP A 46 -16.22 -1.48 -10.00
C ASP A 46 -15.31 -2.71 -9.88
N ASP A 47 -14.00 -2.53 -10.05
CA ASP A 47 -12.99 -3.59 -9.93
C ASP A 47 -12.49 -3.76 -8.49
N ARG A 48 -12.92 -2.89 -7.54
CA ARG A 48 -12.52 -2.95 -6.13
C ARG A 48 -13.53 -3.75 -5.31
N TYR A 49 -13.16 -4.02 -4.07
CA TYR A 49 -14.12 -4.34 -3.01
C TYR A 49 -15.20 -3.27 -2.94
N GLN A 50 -16.46 -3.71 -3.00
CA GLN A 50 -17.62 -2.83 -3.00
C GLN A 50 -17.92 -2.31 -1.59
N SER A 51 -17.33 -2.93 -0.56
CA SER A 51 -17.42 -2.47 0.82
C SER A 51 -16.15 -2.77 1.62
N ALA A 52 -15.97 -2.06 2.72
CA ALA A 52 -14.91 -2.34 3.68
C ALA A 52 -15.11 -3.72 4.36
N ASP A 53 -16.35 -4.16 4.55
CA ASP A 53 -16.65 -5.49 5.12
C ASP A 53 -16.17 -6.62 4.20
N GLU A 54 -16.38 -6.49 2.89
CA GLU A 54 -15.90 -7.46 1.89
C GLU A 54 -14.37 -7.54 1.88
N MET A 55 -13.69 -6.39 1.96
CA MET A 55 -12.22 -6.36 2.09
C MET A 55 -11.75 -7.01 3.41
N ARG A 56 -12.47 -6.78 4.51
CA ARG A 56 -12.17 -7.42 5.81
C ARG A 56 -12.29 -8.94 5.72
N GLU A 57 -13.36 -9.46 5.12
CA GLU A 57 -13.55 -10.90 4.94
C GLU A 57 -12.41 -11.52 4.13
N ALA A 58 -11.93 -10.83 3.08
CA ALA A 58 -10.77 -11.27 2.31
C ALA A 58 -9.49 -11.31 3.17
N LEU A 59 -9.26 -10.30 4.02
CA LEU A 59 -8.12 -10.26 4.93
C LEU A 59 -8.18 -11.39 5.99
N GLU A 60 -9.36 -11.62 6.57
CA GLU A 60 -9.59 -12.69 7.54
C GLU A 60 -9.44 -14.08 6.91
N ALA A 61 -9.73 -14.26 5.62
CA ALA A 61 -9.48 -15.52 4.93
C ALA A 61 -7.98 -15.90 4.85
N ILE A 62 -7.07 -14.92 4.96
CA ILE A 62 -5.62 -15.16 5.01
C ILE A 62 -5.14 -15.46 6.46
N ASP A 63 -5.97 -15.19 7.48
CA ASP A 63 -5.67 -15.23 8.93
C ASP A 63 -5.34 -16.63 9.50
N GLY A 64 -5.32 -17.68 8.67
CA GLY A 64 -4.58 -18.91 9.00
C GLY A 64 -3.06 -18.73 9.05
N SER A 65 -2.54 -17.61 8.50
CA SER A 65 -1.10 -17.30 8.35
C SER A 65 -0.69 -15.89 8.75
N LEU A 66 -1.64 -14.95 8.81
CA LEU A 66 -1.42 -13.59 9.29
C LEU A 66 -1.63 -13.53 10.81
N SER A 67 -0.79 -14.21 11.58
CA SER A 67 -0.54 -13.70 12.93
C SER A 67 0.04 -12.30 12.77
N VAL A 68 -0.82 -11.28 12.85
CA VAL A 68 -0.48 -9.86 12.78
C VAL A 68 0.25 -9.50 14.08
N GLU A 69 1.41 -10.12 14.27
CA GLU A 69 2.54 -9.50 14.92
C GLU A 69 3.03 -8.44 13.92
N LEU A 70 2.21 -7.40 13.68
CA LEU A 70 2.69 -6.08 13.28
C LEU A 70 3.57 -5.64 14.43
N ARG A 71 4.79 -6.20 14.47
CA ARG A 71 5.81 -5.84 15.42
C ARG A 71 5.90 -4.33 15.29
N ARG A 72 5.74 -3.68 16.45
CA ARG A 72 5.88 -2.24 16.70
C ARG A 72 7.31 -1.76 16.36
N SER A 73 7.87 -2.13 15.22
CA SER A 73 9.27 -1.94 14.90
C SER A 73 9.44 -1.38 13.48
N ALA A 74 10.20 -0.28 13.47
CA ALA A 74 10.86 0.38 12.35
C ALA A 74 10.01 1.13 11.31
N TRP A 75 8.85 0.65 10.86
CA TRP A 75 8.14 1.32 9.75
C TRP A 75 7.51 2.67 10.10
N PHE A 76 7.05 2.89 11.34
CA PHE A 76 6.56 4.21 11.77
C PHE A 76 7.67 5.25 11.94
N SER A 77 8.95 4.84 12.00
CA SER A 77 10.06 5.78 12.18
C SER A 77 10.52 6.47 10.90
N ASN A 78 10.20 5.94 9.71
CA ASN A 78 10.69 6.45 8.42
C ASN A 78 9.60 6.84 7.42
N VAL A 79 8.34 7.05 7.86
CA VAL A 79 7.40 7.82 7.05
C VAL A 79 7.98 9.23 6.94
N VAL A 80 8.52 9.60 5.78
CA VAL A 80 9.05 10.95 5.52
C VAL A 80 7.94 11.95 5.86
N PRO A 81 8.09 12.77 6.91
CA PRO A 81 7.10 13.78 7.20
C PRO A 81 7.07 14.73 6.00
N ILE A 82 5.87 15.02 5.47
CA ILE A 82 5.62 16.01 4.41
C ILE A 82 6.06 17.44 4.82
N GLN A 83 6.65 17.59 6.00
CA GLN A 83 7.15 18.83 6.59
C GLN A 83 8.66 19.04 6.41
N GLN A 84 9.42 18.09 5.83
CA GLN A 84 10.89 18.22 5.72
C GLN A 84 11.45 18.74 4.39
N THR A 85 10.61 19.06 3.38
CA THR A 85 11.09 19.63 2.08
C THR A 85 11.12 21.16 2.00
N LEU A 86 10.89 21.88 3.10
CA LEU A 86 10.94 23.35 3.13
C LEU A 86 12.14 23.90 3.93
N LYS A 87 13.37 23.48 3.60
CA LYS A 87 14.60 24.25 3.90
C LYS A 87 15.71 23.93 2.88
N ALA A 88 15.51 24.37 1.64
CA ALA A 88 16.61 24.63 0.72
C ALA A 88 16.12 25.60 -0.36
N SER A 89 16.02 26.89 0.01
CA SER A 89 16.39 28.02 -0.85
C SER A 89 16.48 29.29 -0.03
#